data_AF-A0A6B9Z3D4-F1
#
_entry.id   AF-A0A6B9Z3D4-F1
#
_cell.length_a   1.000
_cell.length_b   1.000
_cell.length_c   1.000
_cell.angle_alpha   90.00
_cell.angle_beta   90.00
_cell.angle_gamma   90.00
#
_symmetry.space_group_name_H-M   'P 1'
#
loop_
_entity.id
_entity.type
_entity.pdbx_description
1 polymer ?
#
loop_
_entity_poly.entity_id
_entity_poly.type
_entity_poly.pdbx_seq_one_letter_code
_entity_poly.pdbx_strand_id
1 'polypeptide(L)'
;MKKLIISCLSLLMFAGAYAQNAPARSNDRGRVTLAAYIPDQADELPDAARNMLANKLNQIISQNGFGGEEGERFIITANVVVVTKNMLSTAPPMTALTLDVNLYIGDGYEGTKFASTAVSVKGVGENLAKAYINAFKNINLNDPNLQAFVDKGKAKIISYYNTHCDVIIKQAQTLASTGRGDEAIYNLTSVPKACVNCYGRAMAAVPAIYKKQIEKDCATKLNQAKNVWAANQDINGANAASEVLSQIDPQASCYKDVKVFVAQMAKRVKEIDNREWNFKLQEQKNDMSIINAARDVAVAYAAQPRTTVYNVHGWW
;
A
#
# COMPACT_ATOMS: atom_id res chain seq x y z
N MET A 1 -28.67 31.81 -76.49
CA MET A 1 -29.71 31.16 -75.66
C MET A 1 -29.36 29.68 -75.49
N LYS A 2 -29.46 29.15 -74.26
CA LYS A 2 -29.22 27.75 -73.81
C LYS A 2 -27.72 27.39 -73.69
N LYS A 3 -27.09 27.54 -72.51
CA LYS A 3 -27.15 26.76 -71.25
C LYS A 3 -26.36 25.45 -71.30
N LEU A 4 -25.54 25.26 -70.25
CA LEU A 4 -24.86 24.04 -69.78
C LEU A 4 -23.45 23.75 -70.30
N ILE A 5 -22.47 24.54 -69.84
CA ILE A 5 -21.13 24.03 -69.56
C ILE A 5 -20.69 24.64 -68.21
N ILE A 6 -20.06 23.83 -67.36
CA ILE A 6 -19.33 24.18 -66.13
C ILE A 6 -20.20 24.50 -64.90
N SER A 7 -20.60 23.45 -64.16
CA SER A 7 -20.67 23.52 -62.70
C SER A 7 -20.74 22.11 -62.13
N CYS A 8 -19.59 21.46 -61.99
CA CYS A 8 -19.48 20.18 -61.30
C CYS A 8 -18.04 19.94 -60.84
N LEU A 9 -17.47 20.83 -60.03
CA LEU A 9 -16.34 20.49 -59.14
C LEU A 9 -15.98 21.63 -58.16
N SER A 10 -16.90 21.95 -57.26
CA SER A 10 -16.56 22.69 -56.04
C SER A 10 -17.48 22.27 -54.90
N LEU A 11 -17.67 20.96 -54.76
CA LEU A 11 -18.18 20.39 -53.52
C LEU A 11 -16.99 20.29 -52.56
N LEU A 12 -16.82 21.38 -51.82
CA LEU A 12 -16.28 21.46 -50.47
C LEU A 12 -15.54 20.20 -49.99
N MET A 13 -14.21 20.28 -50.08
CA MET A 13 -13.30 19.59 -49.18
C MET A 13 -13.52 20.11 -47.74
N PHE A 14 -14.58 19.65 -47.07
CA PHE A 14 -14.53 19.43 -45.63
C PHE A 14 -14.00 18.01 -45.44
N ALA A 15 -12.69 17.86 -45.62
CA ALA A 15 -11.98 16.76 -45.01
C ALA A 15 -12.18 16.93 -43.51
N GLY A 16 -13.13 16.17 -42.96
CA GLY A 16 -13.29 16.01 -41.53
C GLY A 16 -11.93 15.60 -40.99
N ALA A 17 -11.26 16.54 -40.32
CA ALA A 17 -10.17 16.21 -39.43
C ALA A 17 -10.78 15.31 -38.36
N TYR A 18 -10.69 14.00 -38.58
CA TYR A 18 -10.73 13.05 -37.49
C TYR A 18 -9.49 13.35 -36.65
N ALA A 19 -9.63 14.32 -35.76
CA ALA A 19 -8.82 14.36 -34.56
C ALA A 19 -8.99 12.97 -33.95
N GLN A 20 -7.93 12.17 -34.04
CA GLN A 20 -7.82 10.96 -33.25
C GLN A 20 -7.78 11.43 -31.81
N ASN A 21 -8.96 11.61 -31.21
CA ASN A 21 -9.15 11.39 -29.80
C ASN A 21 -8.88 9.90 -29.60
N ALA A 22 -7.59 9.53 -29.58
CA ALA A 22 -7.18 8.38 -28.82
C ALA A 22 -7.86 8.56 -27.46
N PRO A 23 -8.65 7.60 -26.98
CA PRO A 23 -9.23 7.70 -25.66
C PRO A 23 -8.06 8.03 -24.74
N ALA A 24 -8.14 9.19 -24.05
CA ALA A 24 -7.19 9.55 -23.03
C ALA A 24 -6.99 8.28 -22.19
N ARG A 25 -5.77 7.73 -22.19
CA ARG A 25 -5.45 6.50 -21.46
C ARG A 25 -5.90 6.72 -20.02
N SER A 26 -7.06 6.19 -19.69
CA SER A 26 -7.69 6.31 -18.38
C SER A 26 -6.95 5.42 -17.40
N ASN A 27 -5.70 5.73 -17.01
CA ASN A 27 -4.90 4.75 -16.25
C ASN A 27 -3.83 5.37 -15.33
N ASP A 28 -4.10 6.54 -14.73
CA ASP A 28 -3.25 7.05 -13.64
C ASP A 28 -3.65 6.47 -12.27
N ARG A 29 -4.79 5.78 -12.18
CA ARG A 29 -5.30 5.16 -10.93
C ARG A 29 -4.93 3.68 -10.75
N GLY A 30 -3.99 3.14 -11.53
CA GLY A 30 -3.81 1.69 -11.59
C GLY A 30 -2.43 1.17 -11.97
N ARG A 31 -1.34 1.89 -11.69
CA ARG A 31 0.02 1.41 -12.02
C ARG A 31 0.72 0.91 -10.78
N VAL A 32 1.36 -0.26 -10.89
CA VAL A 32 2.22 -0.81 -9.84
C VAL A 32 3.47 0.07 -9.73
N THR A 33 3.65 0.69 -8.58
CA THR A 33 4.88 1.40 -8.17
C THR A 33 5.85 0.41 -7.57
N LEU A 34 7.15 0.71 -7.66
CA LEU A 34 8.23 -0.07 -7.07
C LEU A 34 9.15 0.88 -6.31
N ALA A 35 9.67 0.46 -5.17
CA ALA A 35 10.78 1.14 -4.49
C ALA A 35 12.06 0.30 -4.56
N ALA A 36 13.21 0.98 -4.59
CA ALA A 36 14.49 0.30 -4.47
C ALA A 36 14.78 -0.05 -3.01
N TYR A 37 15.22 -1.29 -2.76
CA TYR A 37 15.66 -1.74 -1.45
C TYR A 37 16.96 -2.53 -1.57
N ILE A 38 17.99 -2.14 -0.82
CA ILE A 38 19.27 -2.87 -0.78
C ILE A 38 19.43 -3.50 0.62
N PRO A 39 19.18 -4.81 0.77
CA PRO A 39 19.39 -5.52 2.02
C PRO A 39 20.89 -5.60 2.32
N ASP A 40 21.21 -5.96 3.55
CA ASP A 40 22.58 -6.33 3.88
C ASP A 40 23.02 -7.53 3.04
N GLN A 41 24.20 -7.38 2.45
CA GLN A 41 24.77 -8.35 1.51
C GLN A 41 25.66 -9.33 2.28
N ALA A 42 25.78 -10.56 1.77
CA ALA A 42 26.61 -11.59 2.39
C ALA A 42 28.11 -11.21 2.39
N ASP A 43 28.59 -10.64 1.29
CA ASP A 43 29.88 -9.97 1.22
C ASP A 43 29.70 -8.50 1.59
N GLU A 44 30.60 -7.96 2.42
CA GLU A 44 30.53 -6.55 2.86
C GLU A 44 30.60 -5.60 1.66
N LEU A 45 29.44 -5.05 1.30
CA LEU A 45 29.30 -4.06 0.23
C LEU A 45 29.60 -2.67 0.81
N PRO A 46 30.65 -1.96 0.35
CA PRO A 46 30.97 -0.63 0.87
C PRO A 46 29.80 0.35 0.72
N ASP A 47 29.56 1.22 1.68
CA ASP A 47 28.39 2.13 1.69
C ASP A 47 28.26 2.97 0.42
N ALA A 48 29.39 3.49 -0.09
CA ALA A 48 29.40 4.25 -1.34
C ALA A 48 28.95 3.40 -2.56
N ALA A 49 29.26 2.11 -2.56
CA ALA A 49 28.80 1.18 -3.59
C ALA A 49 27.33 0.78 -3.38
N ARG A 50 26.87 0.62 -2.13
CA ARG A 50 25.46 0.42 -1.78
C ARG A 50 24.59 1.56 -2.32
N ASN A 51 25.02 2.80 -2.10
CA ASN A 51 24.35 4.00 -2.63
C ASN A 51 24.32 4.02 -4.17
N MET A 52 25.41 3.62 -4.83
CA MET A 52 25.45 3.52 -6.29
C MET A 52 24.47 2.46 -6.82
N LEU A 53 24.39 1.29 -6.16
CA LEU A 53 23.45 0.24 -6.54
C LEU A 53 22.00 0.69 -6.34
N ALA A 54 21.68 1.31 -5.20
CA ALA A 54 20.36 1.89 -4.95
C ALA A 54 19.98 2.92 -6.03
N ASN A 55 20.91 3.82 -6.40
CA ASN A 55 20.69 4.78 -7.49
C ASN A 55 20.44 4.09 -8.84
N LYS A 56 21.16 3.00 -9.13
CA LYS A 56 20.92 2.21 -10.35
C LYS A 56 19.56 1.54 -10.35
N LEU A 57 19.13 0.96 -9.24
CA LEU A 57 17.77 0.41 -9.12
C LEU A 57 16.71 1.51 -9.31
N ASN A 58 16.88 2.67 -8.69
CA ASN A 58 15.97 3.81 -8.89
C ASN A 58 15.92 4.25 -10.37
N GLN A 59 17.07 4.30 -11.05
CA GLN A 59 17.11 4.59 -12.50
C GLN A 59 16.37 3.53 -13.33
N ILE A 60 16.52 2.24 -13.01
CA ILE A 60 15.78 1.15 -13.66
C ILE A 60 14.26 1.36 -13.46
N ILE A 61 13.83 1.71 -12.25
CA ILE A 61 12.41 1.96 -11.96
C ILE A 61 11.90 3.16 -12.76
N SER A 62 12.62 4.30 -12.73
CA SER A 62 12.23 5.54 -13.41
C SER A 62 12.17 5.38 -14.93
N GLN A 63 13.04 4.57 -15.53
CA GLN A 63 12.96 4.28 -16.97
C GLN A 63 11.77 3.39 -17.33
N ASN A 64 11.34 2.53 -16.41
CA ASN A 64 10.25 1.57 -16.61
C ASN A 64 8.94 2.03 -15.92
N GLY A 65 8.77 3.35 -15.76
CA GLY A 65 7.57 3.98 -15.22
C GLY A 65 7.84 4.76 -13.93
N PHE A 66 6.84 4.78 -13.04
CA PHE A 66 6.91 5.60 -11.83
C PHE A 66 7.61 4.88 -10.69
N GLY A 67 8.54 5.60 -10.04
CA GLY A 67 9.09 5.22 -8.75
C GLY A 67 8.07 5.40 -7.64
N GLY A 68 8.05 4.44 -6.72
CA GLY A 68 7.38 4.59 -5.44
C GLY A 68 8.27 5.31 -4.43
N GLU A 69 7.68 5.76 -3.33
CA GLU A 69 8.40 6.31 -2.19
C GLU A 69 9.01 5.21 -1.31
N GLU A 70 9.89 5.59 -0.39
CA GLU A 70 10.40 4.67 0.62
C GLU A 70 9.25 4.10 1.47
N GLY A 71 9.26 2.80 1.75
CA GLY A 71 8.16 2.12 2.46
C GLY A 71 7.03 1.60 1.55
N GLU A 72 7.19 1.63 0.24
CA GLU A 72 6.27 0.99 -0.70
C GLU A 72 6.26 -0.54 -0.61
N ARG A 73 5.06 -1.13 -0.69
CA ARG A 73 4.87 -2.58 -0.53
C ARG A 73 5.67 -3.41 -1.54
N PHE A 74 5.74 -2.95 -2.79
CA PHE A 74 6.47 -3.66 -3.85
C PHE A 74 7.85 -3.06 -4.04
N ILE A 75 8.84 -3.93 -4.08
CA ILE A 75 10.25 -3.53 -4.16
C ILE A 75 10.94 -4.17 -5.34
N ILE A 76 11.98 -3.49 -5.84
CA ILE A 76 13.08 -4.09 -6.56
C ILE A 76 14.28 -4.16 -5.62
N THR A 77 14.95 -5.30 -5.58
CA THR A 77 16.12 -5.52 -4.74
C THR A 77 17.21 -6.28 -5.49
N ALA A 78 18.39 -6.36 -4.87
CA ALA A 78 19.56 -6.99 -5.43
C ALA A 78 20.30 -7.86 -4.39
N ASN A 79 20.77 -9.01 -4.83
CA ASN A 79 21.83 -9.77 -4.19
C ASN A 79 23.07 -9.74 -5.09
N VAL A 80 24.19 -9.26 -4.57
CA VAL A 80 25.45 -9.11 -5.30
C VAL A 80 26.39 -10.26 -4.94
N VAL A 81 26.81 -11.03 -5.95
CA VAL A 81 27.76 -12.13 -5.81
C VAL A 81 29.08 -11.75 -6.47
N VAL A 82 30.18 -11.82 -5.71
CA VAL A 82 31.53 -11.63 -6.26
C VAL A 82 31.98 -12.90 -6.98
N VAL A 83 31.99 -12.87 -8.31
CA VAL A 83 32.42 -14.02 -9.13
C VAL A 83 33.94 -14.12 -9.17
N THR A 84 34.63 -12.99 -9.37
CA THR A 84 36.10 -12.92 -9.31
C THR A 84 36.56 -11.62 -8.68
N LYS A 85 37.68 -11.69 -7.96
CA LYS A 85 38.38 -10.55 -7.36
C LYS A 85 39.88 -10.72 -7.58
N ASN A 86 40.44 -9.89 -8.46
CA ASN A 86 41.85 -9.93 -8.82
C ASN A 86 42.53 -8.59 -8.49
N MET A 87 43.73 -8.64 -7.93
CA MET A 87 44.60 -7.47 -7.85
C MET A 87 45.49 -7.44 -9.09
N LEU A 88 45.49 -6.30 -9.80
CA LEU A 88 46.28 -6.07 -10.99
C LEU A 88 47.58 -5.35 -10.61
N SER A 89 48.70 -5.85 -11.14
CA SER A 89 50.05 -5.28 -10.95
C SER A 89 50.27 -4.03 -11.83
N THR A 90 49.43 -3.02 -11.66
CA THR A 90 49.55 -1.70 -12.30
C THR A 90 50.21 -0.69 -11.35
N ALA A 91 50.56 0.49 -11.86
CA ALA A 91 51.02 1.62 -11.04
C ALA A 91 50.01 2.79 -11.17
N PRO A 92 49.17 3.09 -10.15
CA PRO A 92 49.02 2.37 -8.87
C PRO A 92 48.35 0.98 -9.02
N PRO A 93 48.48 0.07 -8.04
CA PRO A 93 47.79 -1.23 -8.06
C PRO A 93 46.26 -1.07 -8.14
N MET A 94 45.60 -1.91 -8.93
CA MET A 94 44.16 -1.82 -9.16
C MET A 94 43.45 -3.10 -8.72
N THR A 95 42.22 -2.99 -8.25
CA THR A 95 41.32 -4.12 -7.96
C THR A 95 40.35 -4.29 -9.13
N ALA A 96 40.29 -5.48 -9.70
CA ALA A 96 39.33 -5.87 -10.73
C ALA A 96 38.30 -6.85 -10.15
N LEU A 97 37.01 -6.53 -10.34
CA LEU A 97 35.88 -7.35 -9.93
C LEU A 97 35.08 -7.80 -11.14
N THR A 98 34.62 -9.04 -11.11
CA THR A 98 33.44 -9.49 -11.86
C THR A 98 32.35 -9.82 -10.86
N LEU A 99 31.18 -9.23 -11.03
CA LEU A 99 30.03 -9.37 -10.14
C LEU A 99 28.84 -9.92 -10.92
N ASP A 100 28.10 -10.82 -10.29
CA ASP A 100 26.75 -11.15 -10.72
C ASP A 100 25.77 -10.41 -9.80
N VAL A 101 25.00 -9.49 -10.39
CA VAL A 101 23.97 -8.72 -9.69
C VAL A 101 22.64 -9.38 -9.96
N ASN A 102 22.18 -10.19 -9.01
CA ASN A 102 20.88 -10.86 -9.08
C ASN A 102 19.79 -9.89 -8.62
N LEU A 103 18.89 -9.53 -9.52
CA LEU A 103 17.79 -8.59 -9.28
C LEU A 103 16.49 -9.34 -9.06
N TYR A 104 15.66 -8.82 -8.17
CA TYR A 104 14.37 -9.41 -7.81
C TYR A 104 13.29 -8.35 -7.69
N ILE A 105 12.07 -8.68 -8.11
CA ILE A 105 10.86 -7.88 -7.86
C ILE A 105 9.87 -8.73 -7.06
N GLY A 106 9.33 -8.16 -5.99
CA GLY A 106 8.42 -8.88 -5.10
C GLY A 106 7.64 -7.97 -4.14
N ASP A 107 6.77 -8.60 -3.36
CA ASP A 107 6.08 -8.00 -2.22
C ASP A 107 7.01 -8.05 -1.01
N GLY A 108 7.51 -6.90 -0.58
CA GLY A 108 8.44 -6.82 0.55
C GLY A 108 7.76 -7.06 1.90
N TYR A 109 6.43 -6.95 2.00
CA TYR A 109 5.71 -7.18 3.26
C TYR A 109 5.36 -8.65 3.45
N GLU A 110 4.84 -9.29 2.40
CA GLU A 110 4.52 -10.73 2.44
C GLU A 110 5.74 -11.63 2.15
N GLY A 111 6.77 -11.09 1.51
CA GLY A 111 7.95 -11.83 1.07
C GLY A 111 7.76 -12.64 -0.21
N THR A 112 6.72 -12.34 -0.99
CA THR A 112 6.41 -13.03 -2.24
C THR A 112 7.31 -12.53 -3.38
N LYS A 113 8.18 -13.38 -3.93
CA LYS A 113 9.01 -13.08 -5.11
C LYS A 113 8.20 -13.29 -6.41
N PHE A 114 8.08 -12.27 -7.24
CA PHE A 114 7.37 -12.35 -8.53
C PHE A 114 8.30 -12.59 -9.72
N ALA A 115 9.43 -11.88 -9.76
CA ALA A 115 10.38 -11.99 -10.87
C ALA A 115 11.83 -11.94 -10.37
N SER A 116 12.72 -12.51 -11.18
CA SER A 116 14.16 -12.44 -10.98
C SER A 116 14.86 -12.31 -12.34
N THR A 117 16.02 -11.66 -12.34
CA THR A 117 16.98 -11.65 -13.45
C THR A 117 18.39 -11.47 -12.90
N ALA A 118 19.42 -11.64 -13.72
CA ALA A 118 20.80 -11.42 -13.32
C ALA A 118 21.53 -10.57 -14.37
N VAL A 119 22.43 -9.71 -13.91
CA VAL A 119 23.32 -8.92 -14.77
C VAL A 119 24.75 -9.12 -14.30
N SER A 120 25.59 -9.62 -15.20
CA SER A 120 27.03 -9.72 -14.95
C SER A 120 27.71 -8.40 -15.31
N VAL A 121 28.37 -7.78 -14.33
CA VAL A 121 29.10 -6.52 -14.53
C VAL A 121 30.54 -6.63 -14.06
N LYS A 122 31.41 -5.85 -14.70
CA LYS A 122 32.83 -5.79 -14.37
C LYS A 122 33.20 -4.37 -13.97
N GLY A 123 34.09 -4.23 -13.00
CA GLY A 123 34.59 -2.94 -12.56
C GLY A 123 36.04 -3.04 -12.11
N VAL A 124 36.81 -2.00 -12.44
CA VAL A 124 38.20 -1.87 -12.02
C VAL A 124 38.35 -0.54 -11.29
N GLY A 125 39.08 -0.51 -10.18
CA GLY A 125 39.33 0.71 -9.42
C GLY A 125 40.54 0.59 -8.50
N GLU A 126 41.04 1.73 -8.03
CA GLU A 126 42.22 1.83 -7.15
C GLU A 126 42.02 1.15 -5.78
N ASN A 127 40.78 0.85 -5.42
CA ASN A 127 40.43 0.09 -4.22
C ASN A 127 39.11 -0.67 -4.45
N LEU A 128 38.73 -1.50 -3.48
CA LEU A 128 37.53 -2.34 -3.54
C LEU A 128 36.24 -1.52 -3.77
N ALA A 129 36.06 -0.41 -3.04
CA ALA A 129 34.88 0.44 -3.19
C ALA A 129 34.76 1.07 -4.58
N LYS A 130 35.87 1.59 -5.13
CA LYS A 130 35.92 2.13 -6.51
C LYS A 130 35.64 1.04 -7.55
N ALA A 131 36.15 -0.18 -7.35
CA ALA A 131 35.89 -1.30 -8.25
C ALA A 131 34.40 -1.67 -8.28
N TYR A 132 33.73 -1.77 -7.12
CA TYR A 132 32.28 -1.98 -7.04
C TYR A 132 31.47 -0.86 -7.69
N ILE A 133 31.78 0.41 -7.38
CA ILE A 133 31.10 1.57 -7.97
C ILE A 133 31.21 1.54 -9.49
N ASN A 134 32.41 1.27 -10.02
CA ASN A 134 32.63 1.20 -11.46
C ASN A 134 31.92 -0.01 -12.09
N ALA A 135 31.81 -1.14 -11.37
CA ALA A 135 31.01 -2.28 -11.83
C ALA A 135 29.53 -1.93 -11.93
N PHE A 136 28.94 -1.33 -10.89
CA PHE A 136 27.51 -0.96 -10.91
C PHE A 136 27.19 0.13 -11.93
N LYS A 137 28.11 1.07 -12.19
CA LYS A 137 27.96 2.04 -13.29
C LYS A 137 27.72 1.37 -14.65
N ASN A 138 28.31 0.20 -14.86
CA ASN A 138 28.19 -0.58 -16.09
C ASN A 138 26.89 -1.38 -16.21
N ILE A 139 25.98 -1.34 -15.22
CA ILE A 139 24.61 -1.82 -15.40
C ILE A 139 23.94 -0.97 -16.49
N ASN A 140 23.67 -1.60 -17.63
CA ASN A 140 23.06 -0.96 -18.80
C ASN A 140 21.55 -0.84 -18.60
N LEU A 141 21.07 0.37 -18.35
CA LEU A 141 19.65 0.64 -18.13
C LEU A 141 18.79 0.34 -19.36
N ASN A 142 19.39 0.38 -20.55
CA ASN A 142 18.70 0.09 -21.82
C ASN A 142 18.75 -1.39 -22.22
N ASP A 143 19.20 -2.29 -21.33
CA ASP A 143 19.17 -3.72 -21.58
C ASP A 143 17.71 -4.20 -21.76
N PRO A 144 17.33 -4.77 -22.92
CA PRO A 144 15.99 -5.29 -23.14
C PRO A 144 15.56 -6.34 -22.10
N ASN A 145 16.50 -7.11 -21.54
CA ASN A 145 16.22 -8.08 -20.50
C ASN A 145 15.82 -7.41 -19.17
N LEU A 146 16.42 -6.26 -18.84
CA LEU A 146 16.04 -5.48 -17.66
C LEU A 146 14.67 -4.84 -17.83
N GLN A 147 14.36 -4.31 -19.02
CA GLN A 147 13.04 -3.76 -19.32
C GLN A 147 11.95 -4.85 -19.21
N ALA A 148 12.17 -5.98 -19.88
CA ALA A 148 11.27 -7.13 -19.83
C ALA A 148 11.12 -7.70 -18.40
N PHE A 149 12.18 -7.67 -17.59
CA PHE A 149 12.15 -8.06 -16.20
C PHE A 149 11.19 -7.19 -15.37
N VAL A 150 11.26 -5.87 -15.50
CA VAL A 150 10.38 -4.95 -14.77
C VAL A 150 8.93 -5.12 -15.21
N ASP A 151 8.67 -5.17 -16.53
CA ASP A 151 7.33 -5.36 -17.07
C ASP A 151 6.71 -6.68 -16.64
N LYS A 152 7.48 -7.77 -16.72
CA LYS A 152 7.03 -9.10 -16.26
C LYS A 152 6.78 -9.12 -14.75
N GLY A 153 7.61 -8.44 -13.96
CA GLY A 153 7.42 -8.29 -12.52
C GLY A 153 6.09 -7.62 -12.20
N LYS A 154 5.82 -6.45 -12.80
CA LYS A 154 4.56 -5.70 -12.62
C LYS A 154 3.34 -6.50 -13.10
N ALA A 155 3.44 -7.18 -14.24
CA ALA A 155 2.37 -8.04 -14.74
C ALA A 155 2.07 -9.21 -13.81
N LYS A 156 3.10 -9.84 -13.23
CA LYS A 156 2.93 -10.94 -12.26
C LYS A 156 2.33 -10.47 -10.93
N ILE A 157 2.65 -9.27 -10.46
CA ILE A 157 1.98 -8.67 -9.29
C ILE A 157 0.48 -8.59 -9.55
N ILE A 158 0.07 -7.99 -10.67
CA ILE A 158 -1.35 -7.86 -11.04
C ILE A 158 -2.01 -9.25 -11.17
N SER A 159 -1.33 -10.19 -11.83
CA SER A 159 -1.82 -11.56 -12.00
C SER A 159 -2.02 -12.28 -10.67
N TYR A 160 -1.11 -12.13 -9.72
CA TYR A 160 -1.21 -12.74 -8.40
C TYR A 160 -2.48 -12.27 -7.67
N TYR A 161 -2.70 -10.96 -7.54
CA TYR A 161 -3.89 -10.45 -6.85
C TYR A 161 -5.18 -10.78 -7.58
N ASN A 162 -5.19 -10.78 -8.91
CA ASN A 162 -6.39 -11.16 -9.67
C ASN A 162 -6.73 -12.65 -9.50
N THR A 163 -5.73 -13.53 -9.47
CA THR A 163 -5.93 -14.99 -9.31
C THR A 163 -6.25 -15.38 -7.87
N HIS A 164 -5.70 -14.68 -6.88
CA HIS A 164 -5.87 -14.99 -5.46
C HIS A 164 -6.97 -14.14 -4.80
N CYS A 165 -7.68 -13.31 -5.56
CA CYS A 165 -8.62 -12.36 -4.99
C CYS A 165 -9.70 -13.01 -4.12
N ASP A 166 -10.26 -14.12 -4.60
CA ASP A 166 -11.30 -14.87 -3.87
C ASP A 166 -10.77 -15.41 -2.54
N VAL A 167 -9.51 -15.86 -2.52
CA VAL A 167 -8.84 -16.34 -1.33
C VAL A 167 -8.63 -15.21 -0.34
N ILE A 168 -8.11 -14.06 -0.79
CA ILE A 168 -7.90 -12.86 0.03
C ILE A 168 -9.22 -12.41 0.68
N ILE A 169 -10.29 -12.32 -0.11
CA ILE A 169 -11.61 -11.90 0.38
C ILE A 169 -12.16 -12.91 1.39
N LYS A 170 -12.06 -14.21 1.10
CA LYS A 170 -12.54 -15.27 2.00
C LYS A 170 -11.76 -15.33 3.32
N GLN A 171 -10.45 -15.12 3.26
CA GLN A 171 -9.60 -15.01 4.45
C GLN A 171 -10.03 -13.81 5.31
N ALA A 172 -10.23 -12.63 4.70
CA ALA A 172 -10.73 -11.47 5.42
C ALA A 172 -12.11 -11.72 6.06
N GLN A 173 -13.03 -12.38 5.37
CA GLN A 173 -14.33 -12.76 5.93
C GLN A 173 -14.20 -13.72 7.13
N THR A 174 -13.23 -14.64 7.08
CA THR A 174 -12.93 -15.57 8.18
C THR A 174 -12.32 -14.86 9.38
N LEU A 175 -11.42 -13.91 9.15
CA LEU A 175 -10.89 -13.05 10.20
C LEU A 175 -12.01 -12.24 10.87
N ALA A 176 -12.90 -11.64 10.07
CA ALA A 176 -14.05 -10.91 10.58
C ALA A 176 -15.03 -11.79 11.37
N SER A 177 -15.25 -13.04 10.97
CA SER A 177 -16.13 -13.96 11.71
C SER A 177 -15.55 -14.42 13.06
N THR A 178 -14.22 -14.44 13.18
CA THR A 178 -13.50 -14.79 14.41
C THR A 178 -13.22 -13.59 15.33
N GLY A 179 -13.79 -12.42 15.01
CA GLY A 179 -13.63 -11.19 15.81
C GLY A 179 -12.40 -10.36 15.47
N ARG A 180 -11.60 -10.76 14.49
CA ARG A 180 -10.42 -10.04 13.99
C ARG A 180 -10.81 -9.08 12.86
N GLY A 181 -11.73 -8.17 13.15
CA GLY A 181 -12.30 -7.23 12.17
C GLY A 181 -11.27 -6.24 11.60
N ASP A 182 -10.42 -5.68 12.46
CA ASP A 182 -9.38 -4.73 12.05
C ASP A 182 -8.41 -5.34 11.04
N GLU A 183 -7.96 -6.56 11.30
CA GLU A 183 -7.07 -7.29 10.42
C GLU A 183 -7.75 -7.68 9.09
N ALA A 184 -9.04 -8.05 9.14
CA ALA A 184 -9.81 -8.31 7.93
C ALA A 184 -9.87 -7.06 7.04
N ILE A 185 -10.14 -5.90 7.63
CA ILE A 185 -10.16 -4.62 6.92
C ILE A 185 -8.77 -4.26 6.39
N TYR A 186 -7.73 -4.45 7.20
CA TYR A 186 -6.34 -4.25 6.76
C TYR A 186 -5.97 -5.11 5.55
N ASN A 187 -6.29 -6.41 5.58
CA ASN A 187 -6.00 -7.32 4.47
C ASN A 187 -6.70 -6.90 3.17
N LEU A 188 -7.97 -6.49 3.25
CA LEU A 188 -8.72 -6.02 2.08
C LEU A 188 -8.20 -4.69 1.54
N THR A 189 -7.88 -3.75 2.42
CA THR A 189 -7.41 -2.41 2.05
C THR A 189 -5.95 -2.39 1.59
N SER A 190 -5.20 -3.45 1.90
CA SER A 190 -3.83 -3.64 1.45
C SER A 190 -3.74 -4.20 0.02
N VAL A 191 -4.87 -4.58 -0.60
CA VAL A 191 -4.92 -4.92 -2.02
C VAL A 191 -4.51 -3.69 -2.84
N PRO A 192 -3.53 -3.79 -3.74
CA PRO A 192 -3.06 -2.62 -4.49
C PRO A 192 -4.13 -2.08 -5.43
N LYS A 193 -4.27 -0.75 -5.50
CA LYS A 193 -5.17 -0.07 -6.46
C LYS A 193 -4.90 -0.45 -7.91
N ALA A 194 -3.65 -0.78 -8.24
CA ALA A 194 -3.25 -1.29 -9.54
C ALA A 194 -3.95 -2.60 -9.95
N CYS A 195 -4.36 -3.39 -8.98
CA CYS A 195 -5.12 -4.63 -9.20
C CYS A 195 -6.62 -4.32 -9.23
N VAL A 196 -7.05 -3.50 -10.20
CA VAL A 196 -8.38 -2.84 -10.24
C VAL A 196 -9.54 -3.81 -9.96
N ASN A 197 -9.53 -5.00 -10.57
CA ASN A 197 -10.59 -5.99 -10.36
C ASN A 197 -10.63 -6.44 -8.90
N CYS A 198 -9.50 -6.90 -8.35
CA CYS A 198 -9.48 -7.36 -6.98
C CYS A 198 -9.68 -6.24 -5.97
N TYR A 199 -9.09 -5.07 -6.21
CA TYR A 199 -9.26 -3.89 -5.37
C TYR A 199 -10.74 -3.49 -5.26
N GLY A 200 -11.46 -3.41 -6.38
CA GLY A 200 -12.89 -3.09 -6.36
C GLY A 200 -13.70 -4.07 -5.54
N ARG A 201 -13.43 -5.38 -5.68
CA ARG A 201 -14.12 -6.44 -4.94
C ARG A 201 -13.76 -6.44 -3.46
N ALA A 202 -12.49 -6.23 -3.12
CA ALA A 202 -12.01 -6.14 -1.75
C ALA A 202 -12.63 -4.93 -1.04
N MET A 203 -12.60 -3.76 -1.68
CA MET A 203 -13.22 -2.54 -1.13
C MET A 203 -14.74 -2.63 -1.01
N ALA A 204 -15.41 -3.40 -1.87
CA ALA A 204 -16.85 -3.67 -1.73
C ALA A 204 -17.19 -4.54 -0.50
N ALA A 205 -16.26 -5.37 -0.03
CA ALA A 205 -16.45 -6.20 1.16
C ALA A 205 -16.21 -5.45 2.48
N VAL A 206 -15.41 -4.38 2.46
CA VAL A 206 -15.04 -3.59 3.65
C VAL A 206 -16.24 -3.05 4.44
N PRO A 207 -17.27 -2.41 3.83
CA PRO A 207 -18.36 -1.81 4.60
C PRO A 207 -19.15 -2.81 5.43
N ALA A 208 -19.36 -4.03 4.92
CA ALA A 208 -20.08 -5.07 5.65
C ALA A 208 -19.31 -5.56 6.88
N ILE A 209 -17.98 -5.71 6.74
CA ILE A 209 -17.10 -6.11 7.84
C ILE A 209 -17.03 -5.01 8.90
N TYR A 210 -16.79 -3.76 8.48
CA TYR A 210 -16.76 -2.60 9.36
C TYR A 210 -18.06 -2.46 10.15
N LYS A 211 -19.21 -2.52 9.45
CA LYS A 211 -20.52 -2.45 10.10
C LYS A 211 -20.68 -3.55 11.14
N LYS A 212 -20.37 -4.80 10.80
CA LYS A 212 -20.46 -5.91 11.76
C LYS A 212 -19.62 -5.69 13.01
N GLN A 213 -18.42 -5.10 12.85
CA GLN A 213 -17.54 -4.79 13.96
C GLN A 213 -18.13 -3.72 14.87
N ILE A 214 -18.53 -2.57 14.33
CA ILE A 214 -19.05 -1.47 15.15
C ILE A 214 -20.37 -1.84 15.86
N GLU A 215 -21.20 -2.70 15.26
CA GLU A 215 -22.41 -3.20 15.92
C GLU A 215 -22.08 -4.08 17.13
N LYS A 216 -21.12 -5.00 16.98
CA LYS A 216 -20.66 -5.86 18.08
C LYS A 216 -20.03 -5.03 19.20
N ASP A 217 -19.19 -4.07 18.82
CA ASP A 217 -18.49 -3.18 19.76
C ASP A 217 -19.49 -2.31 20.53
N CYS A 218 -20.45 -1.72 19.83
CA CYS A 218 -21.49 -0.91 20.44
C CYS A 218 -22.34 -1.72 21.43
N ALA A 219 -22.79 -2.93 21.08
CA ALA A 219 -23.54 -3.78 22.00
C ALA A 219 -22.73 -4.13 23.26
N THR A 220 -21.45 -4.46 23.09
CA THR A 220 -20.55 -4.81 24.20
C THR A 220 -20.30 -3.63 25.12
N LYS A 221 -19.91 -2.48 24.57
CA LYS A 221 -19.61 -1.25 25.30
C LYS A 221 -20.84 -0.66 25.99
N LEU A 222 -22.01 -0.71 25.34
CA LEU A 222 -23.26 -0.26 25.97
C LEU A 222 -23.62 -1.13 27.19
N ASN A 223 -23.46 -2.45 27.09
CA ASN A 223 -23.69 -3.34 28.23
C ASN A 223 -22.66 -3.11 29.34
N GLN A 224 -21.40 -2.91 29.00
CA GLN A 224 -20.36 -2.57 29.97
C GLN A 224 -20.67 -1.25 30.69
N ALA A 225 -21.05 -0.20 29.95
CA ALA A 225 -21.42 1.09 30.54
C ALA A 225 -22.64 0.98 31.45
N LYS A 226 -23.64 0.16 31.08
CA LYS A 226 -24.81 -0.13 31.93
C LYS A 226 -24.40 -0.82 33.24
N ASN A 227 -23.46 -1.76 33.20
CA ASN A 227 -22.96 -2.43 34.40
C ASN A 227 -22.18 -1.47 35.30
N VAL A 228 -21.33 -0.61 34.73
CA VAL A 228 -20.61 0.44 35.48
C VAL A 228 -21.60 1.37 36.17
N TRP A 229 -22.62 1.83 35.44
CA TRP A 229 -23.67 2.68 35.99
C TRP A 229 -24.52 1.99 37.06
N ALA A 230 -24.80 0.69 36.90
CA ALA A 230 -25.56 -0.07 37.89
C ALA A 230 -24.81 -0.21 39.22
N ALA A 231 -23.47 -0.18 39.20
CA ALA A 231 -22.65 -0.27 40.40
C ALA A 231 -22.64 1.03 41.22
N ASN A 232 -22.71 2.20 40.57
CA ASN A 232 -22.82 3.48 41.25
C ASN A 232 -23.61 4.49 40.39
N GLN A 233 -24.71 5.01 40.93
CA GLN A 233 -25.64 5.89 40.20
C GLN A 233 -25.47 7.38 40.56
N ASP A 234 -24.23 7.79 40.85
CA ASP A 234 -23.83 9.17 41.13
C ASP A 234 -23.04 9.79 39.95
N ILE A 235 -22.56 11.03 40.11
CA ILE A 235 -21.74 11.68 39.08
C ILE A 235 -20.45 10.90 38.73
N ASN A 236 -19.86 10.15 39.67
CA ASN A 236 -18.64 9.38 39.42
C ASN A 236 -18.94 8.16 38.55
N GLY A 237 -20.05 7.46 38.83
CA GLY A 237 -20.52 6.36 38.00
C GLY A 237 -20.91 6.81 36.60
N ALA A 238 -21.52 7.99 36.47
CA ALA A 238 -21.85 8.59 35.17
C ALA A 238 -20.57 8.89 34.35
N ASN A 239 -19.56 9.48 34.99
CA ASN A 239 -18.27 9.75 34.35
C ASN A 239 -17.60 8.45 33.89
N ALA A 240 -17.49 7.45 34.76
CA ALA A 240 -16.90 6.15 34.43
C ALA A 240 -17.66 5.42 33.30
N ALA A 241 -19.00 5.45 33.31
CA ALA A 241 -19.80 4.87 32.23
C ALA A 241 -19.57 5.63 30.91
N SER A 242 -19.44 6.96 30.95
CA SER A 242 -19.24 7.78 29.76
C SER A 242 -17.89 7.60 29.09
N GLU A 243 -16.83 7.26 29.84
CA GLU A 243 -15.53 6.89 29.25
C GLU A 243 -15.68 5.71 28.29
N VAL A 244 -16.49 4.71 28.65
CA VAL A 244 -16.79 3.55 27.79
C VAL A 244 -17.68 3.96 26.60
N LEU A 245 -18.74 4.72 26.86
CA LEU A 245 -19.68 5.16 25.82
C LEU A 245 -19.02 6.07 24.77
N SER A 246 -18.00 6.84 25.17
CA SER A 246 -17.26 7.75 24.28
C SER A 246 -16.48 7.02 23.18
N GLN A 247 -16.24 5.72 23.36
CA GLN A 247 -15.53 4.85 22.42
C GLN A 247 -16.48 4.11 21.46
N ILE A 248 -17.79 4.35 21.55
CA ILE A 248 -18.77 3.74 20.65
C ILE A 248 -18.80 4.54 19.35
N ASP A 249 -18.66 3.83 18.23
CA ASP A 249 -18.77 4.43 16.91
C ASP A 249 -20.19 4.99 16.68
N PRO A 250 -20.34 6.27 16.31
CA PRO A 250 -21.63 6.89 16.11
C PRO A 250 -22.41 6.33 14.91
N GLN A 251 -21.78 5.60 14.00
CA GLN A 251 -22.41 4.90 12.87
C GLN A 251 -23.05 3.57 13.25
N ALA A 252 -22.81 3.06 14.47
CA ALA A 252 -23.45 1.83 14.94
C ALA A 252 -24.95 2.04 15.15
N SER A 253 -25.76 1.02 14.85
CA SER A 253 -27.22 1.12 14.93
C SER A 253 -27.71 1.31 16.37
N CYS A 254 -27.00 0.79 17.38
CA CYS A 254 -27.32 1.02 18.80
C CYS A 254 -26.90 2.39 19.33
N TYR A 255 -26.34 3.29 18.51
CA TYR A 255 -25.98 4.64 18.97
C TYR A 255 -27.19 5.46 19.43
N LYS A 256 -28.39 5.17 18.89
CA LYS A 256 -29.65 5.72 19.40
C LYS A 256 -29.93 5.31 20.85
N ASP A 257 -29.61 4.06 21.21
CA ASP A 257 -29.83 3.52 22.56
C ASP A 257 -28.80 4.09 23.53
N VAL A 258 -27.57 4.35 23.05
CA VAL A 258 -26.54 5.09 23.78
C VAL A 258 -27.03 6.49 24.15
N LYS A 259 -27.61 7.24 23.20
CA LYS A 259 -28.17 8.58 23.46
C LYS A 259 -29.27 8.55 24.52
N VAL A 260 -30.19 7.58 24.42
CA VAL A 260 -31.25 7.37 25.43
C VAL A 260 -30.64 7.09 26.80
N PHE A 261 -29.64 6.22 26.87
CA PHE A 261 -29.00 5.85 28.12
C PHE A 261 -28.24 7.02 28.77
N VAL A 262 -27.52 7.82 27.98
CA VAL A 262 -26.86 9.06 28.46
C VAL A 262 -27.87 10.03 29.05
N ALA A 263 -29.02 10.23 28.39
CA ALA A 263 -30.08 11.10 28.91
C ALA A 263 -30.66 10.58 30.25
N GLN A 264 -30.78 9.26 30.42
CA GLN A 264 -31.22 8.64 31.67
C GLN A 264 -30.22 8.90 32.81
N MET A 265 -28.91 8.74 32.55
CA MET A 265 -27.88 9.04 33.55
C MET A 265 -27.87 10.53 33.93
N ALA A 266 -27.95 11.43 32.93
CA ALA A 266 -28.00 12.87 33.17
C ALA A 266 -29.18 13.28 34.07
N LYS A 267 -30.37 12.71 33.81
CA LYS A 267 -31.56 12.93 34.64
C LYS A 267 -31.32 12.46 36.08
N ARG A 268 -30.78 11.26 36.27
CA ARG A 268 -30.55 10.68 37.59
C ARG A 268 -29.50 11.46 38.40
N VAL A 269 -28.41 11.88 37.77
CA VAL A 269 -27.40 12.73 38.42
C VAL A 269 -28.02 14.06 38.86
N LYS A 270 -28.85 14.69 38.01
CA LYS A 270 -29.55 15.94 38.38
C LYS A 270 -30.48 15.75 39.57
N GLU A 271 -31.18 14.61 39.65
CA GLU A 271 -32.08 14.30 40.77
C GLU A 271 -31.36 14.10 42.10
N ILE A 272 -30.18 13.47 42.11
CA ILE A 272 -29.43 13.17 43.34
C ILE A 272 -28.54 14.34 43.77
N ASP A 273 -27.82 14.94 42.82
CA ASP A 273 -26.74 15.88 43.10
C ASP A 273 -27.10 17.35 42.85
N ASN A 274 -28.29 17.64 42.29
CA ASN A 274 -28.70 18.96 41.79
C ASN A 274 -27.67 19.62 40.85
N ARG A 275 -26.81 18.81 40.23
CA ARG A 275 -25.74 19.23 39.31
C ARG A 275 -26.05 18.76 37.91
N GLU A 276 -25.73 19.60 36.93
CA GLU A 276 -25.85 19.23 35.52
C GLU A 276 -24.64 18.42 35.07
N TRP A 277 -24.92 17.28 34.43
CA TRP A 277 -23.90 16.42 33.87
C TRP A 277 -23.81 16.62 32.35
N ASN A 278 -22.71 17.21 31.90
CA ASN A 278 -22.55 17.74 30.54
C ASN A 278 -21.68 16.84 29.65
N PHE A 279 -21.96 15.54 29.62
CA PHE A 279 -21.29 14.63 28.71
C PHE A 279 -21.77 14.86 27.27
N LYS A 280 -20.82 15.09 26.34
CA LYS A 280 -21.09 15.26 24.92
C LYS A 280 -20.68 14.00 24.17
N LEU A 281 -21.67 13.31 23.61
CA LEU A 281 -21.48 12.19 22.70
C LEU A 281 -20.84 12.69 21.39
N GLN A 282 -20.04 11.84 20.76
CA GLN A 282 -19.51 12.14 19.43
C GLN A 282 -20.67 12.30 18.43
N GLU A 283 -20.64 13.35 17.62
CA GLU A 283 -21.63 13.49 16.56
C GLU A 283 -21.26 12.60 15.37
N GLN A 284 -22.27 12.08 14.66
CA GLN A 284 -22.02 11.49 13.35
C GLN A 284 -21.46 12.61 12.46
N LYS A 285 -20.16 12.54 12.16
CA LYS A 285 -19.57 13.42 11.15
C LYS A 285 -20.20 13.04 9.81
N ASN A 286 -21.05 13.91 9.27
CA ASN A 286 -21.73 13.70 7.98
C ASN A 286 -20.75 13.44 6.82
N ASP A 287 -19.47 13.83 6.97
CA ASP A 287 -18.43 13.71 5.95
C ASP A 287 -17.60 12.41 6.01
N MET A 288 -17.70 11.64 7.10
CA MET A 288 -16.90 10.43 7.27
C MET A 288 -17.62 9.21 6.67
N SER A 289 -17.34 8.91 5.41
CA SER A 289 -17.82 7.65 4.81
C SER A 289 -17.28 6.44 5.57
N ILE A 290 -18.04 5.34 5.62
CA ILE A 290 -17.60 4.04 6.18
C ILE A 290 -16.22 3.63 5.62
N ILE A 291 -15.94 3.97 4.36
CA ILE A 291 -14.67 3.67 3.70
C ILE A 291 -13.50 4.45 4.33
N ASN A 292 -13.72 5.71 4.73
CA ASN A 292 -12.69 6.50 5.40
C ASN A 292 -12.44 5.97 6.82
N ALA A 293 -13.50 5.65 7.57
CA ALA A 293 -13.34 5.10 8.91
C ALA A 293 -12.65 3.71 8.88
N ALA A 294 -12.99 2.86 7.91
CA ALA A 294 -12.29 1.59 7.70
C ALA A 294 -10.82 1.78 7.27
N ARG A 295 -10.50 2.84 6.54
CA ARG A 295 -9.10 3.18 6.23
C ARG A 295 -8.35 3.57 7.50
N ASP A 296 -8.96 4.35 8.39
CA ASP A 296 -8.34 4.74 9.65
C ASP A 296 -8.05 3.52 10.53
N VAL A 297 -8.97 2.54 10.56
CA VAL A 297 -8.75 1.23 11.19
C VAL A 297 -7.53 0.51 10.60
N ALA A 298 -7.43 0.45 9.27
CA ALA A 298 -6.31 -0.21 8.61
C ALA A 298 -4.97 0.50 8.90
N VAL A 299 -4.96 1.83 8.92
CA VAL A 299 -3.77 2.63 9.27
C VAL A 299 -3.36 2.40 10.72
N ALA A 300 -4.32 2.42 11.65
CA ALA A 300 -4.05 2.14 13.06
C ALA A 300 -3.50 0.72 13.27
N TYR A 301 -4.05 -0.28 12.55
CA TYR A 301 -3.55 -1.65 12.57
C TYR A 301 -2.13 -1.76 11.99
N ALA A 302 -1.83 -1.02 10.92
CA ALA A 302 -0.51 -0.98 10.30
C ALA A 302 0.54 -0.29 11.21
N ALA A 303 0.14 0.70 12.00
CA ALA A 303 1.01 1.46 12.90
C ALA A 303 1.39 0.70 14.19
N GLN A 304 0.77 -0.46 14.45
CA GLN A 304 1.15 -1.31 15.57
C GLN A 304 2.62 -1.75 15.41
N PRO A 305 3.43 -1.77 16.49
CA PRO A 305 4.84 -2.11 16.39
C PRO A 305 5.01 -3.52 15.81
N ARG A 306 5.35 -3.54 14.52
CA ARG A 306 5.82 -4.71 13.79
C ARG A 306 7.22 -4.35 13.37
N THR A 307 8.16 -5.27 13.54
CA THR A 307 9.46 -5.18 12.87
C THR A 307 9.23 -5.42 11.37
N THR A 308 8.65 -4.46 10.65
CA THR A 308 8.53 -4.53 9.19
C THR A 308 9.87 -4.11 8.58
N VAL A 309 10.83 -5.03 8.66
CA VAL A 309 11.93 -5.11 7.70
C VAL A 309 11.38 -5.86 6.49
N TYR A 310 11.66 -5.40 5.27
CA TYR A 310 11.22 -6.13 4.08
C TYR A 310 11.68 -7.59 4.14
N ASN A 311 10.75 -8.52 3.93
CA ASN A 311 11.01 -9.94 4.01
C ASN A 311 11.58 -10.46 2.69
N VAL A 312 12.90 -10.43 2.57
CA VAL A 312 13.63 -10.88 1.37
C VAL A 312 14.44 -12.17 1.59
N HIS A 313 14.38 -12.77 2.78
CA HIS A 313 15.24 -13.87 3.24
C HIS A 313 15.08 -15.20 2.47
N GLY A 314 14.13 -15.32 1.54
CA GLY A 314 13.96 -16.48 0.67
C GLY A 314 14.09 -16.17 -0.83
N TRP A 315 14.62 -14.99 -1.18
CA TRP A 315 14.68 -14.58 -2.58
C TRP A 315 15.93 -15.08 -3.28
N TRP A 316 17.00 -15.34 -2.52
CA TRP A 316 18.25 -15.98 -2.92
C TRP A 316 18.66 -17.07 -1.93
#